data_AF-E3N550-F1
#
_entry.id   AF-E3N550-F1
#
_cell.length_a   1.000
_cell.length_b   1.000
_cell.length_c   1.000
_cell.angle_alpha   90.00
_cell.angle_beta   90.00
_cell.angle_gamma   90.00
#
_symmetry.space_group_name_H-M   'P 1'
#
loop_
_entity.id
_entity.type
_entity.pdbx_description
1 polymer ?
#
loop_
_entity_poly.entity_id
_entity_poly.type
_entity_poly.pdbx_seq_one_letter_code
_entity_poly.pdbx_strand_id
1 'polypeptide(L)'
;MDTTTALLSDITTTVANFDQSSVLWALIVGIILAFLLGAGMGANDVSNAFGTSVGSGVVTIIQAYIMASIFETLGSVLVGWSVIDTMRKGVVDTSQYADDPKELLLGQVAILGGCAAWLMIATVFHMPVSTTHSLVGATIGFSVVLRGFNGIQWMVIVKIVASWFISPILSGIISSILYIIVDHTVLRTANPVKSGLRILPVFYFVCLAFNALMIFWDGSKLLKFDQIPAWGIVIIVIGVGLLAAAFAHFVLKPRIRAKIQDSEVPPTPPIFSDIESGRGTTELKEFAEGETQPLPRKPESEPGKIRQFFMWLMPDRSRVDSRSTTQLFSTIQVFTACFAGFAHGANDVSNAVAPLAALISIYRYKSTEQKESVPIYVLLYGVLAICVGLWCLGHRVIKTVGQKMSEINPASGFTIEFGAAMTALLASKIGLPISTTHCLVGSVVAVGSIRSGEGIKWSIFRNIVISWVVTLPVAGLISAGIMLLIKWIAL
;
A
#
# COMPACT_ATOMS: atom_id res chain seq x y z
N MET A 1 -16.42 -34.97 43.02
CA MET A 1 -16.08 -35.16 41.58
C MET A 1 -15.69 -33.80 41.08
N ASP A 2 -14.39 -33.60 41.01
CA ASP A 2 -13.76 -32.29 41.03
C ASP A 2 -13.88 -31.62 39.67
N THR A 3 -14.06 -30.31 39.67
CA THR A 3 -14.13 -29.44 38.49
C THR A 3 -12.95 -29.66 37.53
N THR A 4 -11.79 -30.07 38.05
CA THR A 4 -10.60 -30.46 37.28
C THR A 4 -10.80 -31.74 36.48
N THR A 5 -11.50 -32.75 37.02
CA THR A 5 -11.81 -33.99 36.30
C THR A 5 -12.86 -33.80 35.20
N ALA A 6 -13.82 -32.90 35.41
CA ALA A 6 -14.80 -32.52 34.37
C ALA A 6 -14.15 -31.71 33.22
N LEU A 7 -13.27 -30.77 33.56
CA LEU A 7 -12.48 -30.03 32.56
C LEU A 7 -11.55 -30.93 31.76
N LEU A 8 -10.87 -31.87 32.43
CA LEU A 8 -10.02 -32.85 31.74
C LEU A 8 -10.85 -33.81 30.88
N SER A 9 -12.04 -34.25 31.31
CA SER A 9 -12.91 -35.06 30.45
C SER A 9 -13.42 -34.28 29.25
N ASP A 10 -13.86 -33.02 29.40
CA ASP A 10 -14.32 -32.20 28.28
C ASP A 10 -13.20 -31.96 27.26
N ILE A 11 -12.01 -31.55 27.71
CA ILE A 11 -10.83 -31.37 26.82
C ILE A 11 -10.48 -32.67 26.10
N THR A 12 -10.54 -33.81 26.79
CA THR A 12 -10.24 -35.12 26.19
C THR A 12 -11.31 -35.54 25.17
N THR A 13 -12.57 -35.15 25.39
CA THR A 13 -13.70 -35.48 24.50
C THR A 13 -13.69 -34.60 23.24
N THR A 14 -13.39 -33.31 23.36
CA THR A 14 -13.27 -32.38 22.21
C THR A 14 -12.09 -32.73 21.31
N VAL A 15 -10.95 -33.13 21.88
CA VAL A 15 -9.78 -33.61 21.11
C VAL A 15 -10.03 -34.98 20.47
N ALA A 16 -10.84 -35.84 21.08
CA ALA A 16 -11.20 -37.14 20.54
C ALA A 16 -12.17 -37.07 19.34
N ASN A 17 -12.99 -36.02 19.24
CA ASN A 17 -14.01 -35.89 18.19
C ASN A 17 -13.57 -35.11 16.93
N PHE A 18 -12.39 -34.48 16.92
CA PHE A 18 -11.87 -33.82 15.72
C PHE A 18 -11.19 -34.84 14.78
N ASP A 19 -11.97 -35.38 13.85
CA ASP A 19 -11.48 -36.24 12.78
C ASP A 19 -10.90 -35.41 11.63
N GLN A 20 -9.56 -35.40 11.52
CA GLN A 20 -8.81 -34.71 10.47
C GLN A 20 -9.18 -35.21 9.07
N SER A 21 -9.54 -36.48 8.91
CA SER A 21 -9.86 -37.04 7.59
C SER A 21 -11.14 -36.40 7.02
N SER A 22 -12.12 -36.11 7.88
CA SER A 22 -13.38 -35.45 7.51
C SER A 22 -13.22 -34.01 7.02
N VAL A 23 -12.12 -33.34 7.35
CA VAL A 23 -11.83 -31.93 7.02
C VAL A 23 -10.64 -31.75 6.07
N LEU A 24 -10.03 -32.83 5.60
CA LEU A 24 -8.90 -32.76 4.67
C LEU A 24 -9.26 -32.04 3.36
N TRP A 25 -10.47 -32.26 2.85
CA TRP A 25 -10.97 -31.56 1.66
C TRP A 25 -10.98 -30.04 1.88
N ALA A 26 -11.38 -29.58 3.07
CA ALA A 26 -11.45 -28.17 3.43
C ALA A 26 -10.06 -27.54 3.51
N LEU A 27 -9.07 -28.30 3.99
CA LEU A 27 -7.66 -27.90 3.95
C LEU A 27 -7.15 -27.72 2.52
N ILE A 28 -7.40 -28.68 1.62
CA ILE A 28 -6.98 -28.61 0.22
C ILE A 28 -7.63 -27.41 -0.48
N VAL A 29 -8.95 -27.26 -0.32
CA VAL A 29 -9.70 -26.13 -0.88
C VAL A 29 -9.19 -24.82 -0.30
N GLY A 30 -8.97 -24.75 1.01
CA GLY A 30 -8.42 -23.56 1.67
C GLY A 30 -7.05 -23.15 1.13
N ILE A 31 -6.14 -24.10 0.91
CA ILE A 31 -4.83 -23.83 0.29
C ILE A 31 -5.01 -23.21 -1.11
N ILE A 32 -5.87 -23.78 -1.95
CA ILE A 32 -6.14 -23.27 -3.30
C ILE A 32 -6.76 -21.87 -3.23
N LEU A 33 -7.75 -21.65 -2.35
CA LEU A 33 -8.40 -20.35 -2.19
C LEU A 33 -7.45 -19.30 -1.65
N ALA A 34 -6.51 -19.65 -0.77
CA ALA A 34 -5.47 -18.75 -0.30
C ALA A 34 -4.52 -18.33 -1.43
N PHE A 35 -4.21 -19.24 -2.36
CA PHE A 35 -3.46 -18.88 -3.57
C PHE A 35 -4.25 -17.92 -4.45
N LEU A 36 -5.54 -18.19 -4.68
CA LEU A 36 -6.40 -17.32 -5.49
C LEU A 36 -6.58 -15.94 -4.83
N LEU A 37 -6.71 -15.88 -3.51
CA LEU A 37 -6.73 -14.65 -2.74
C LEU A 37 -5.43 -13.87 -2.92
N GLY A 38 -4.28 -14.52 -2.68
CA GLY A 38 -2.96 -13.91 -2.88
C GLY A 38 -2.79 -13.39 -4.31
N ALA A 39 -3.17 -14.18 -5.32
CA ALA A 39 -3.11 -13.76 -6.71
C ALA A 39 -4.06 -12.58 -7.01
N GLY A 40 -5.28 -12.59 -6.48
CA GLY A 40 -6.21 -11.47 -6.59
C GLY A 40 -5.65 -10.18 -5.97
N MET A 41 -5.00 -10.30 -4.81
CA MET A 41 -4.35 -9.17 -4.14
C MET A 41 -3.19 -8.60 -4.96
N GLY A 42 -2.27 -9.44 -5.43
CA GLY A 42 -1.15 -8.97 -6.26
C GLY A 42 -1.62 -8.27 -7.53
N ALA A 43 -2.76 -8.70 -8.08
CA ALA A 43 -3.37 -8.07 -9.25
C ALA A 43 -4.02 -6.71 -8.93
N ASN A 44 -4.70 -6.57 -7.79
CA ASN A 44 -5.41 -5.35 -7.40
C ASN A 44 -4.46 -4.30 -6.81
N ASP A 45 -3.57 -4.74 -5.93
CA ASP A 45 -2.90 -3.87 -4.97
C ASP A 45 -1.51 -3.41 -5.44
N VAL A 46 -0.94 -3.98 -6.52
CA VAL A 46 0.31 -3.46 -7.14
C VAL A 46 0.24 -1.96 -7.46
N SER A 47 -0.96 -1.51 -7.81
CA SER A 47 -1.23 -0.11 -8.12
C SER A 47 -1.01 0.83 -6.93
N ASN A 48 -1.09 0.31 -5.71
CA ASN A 48 -0.87 1.06 -4.47
C ASN A 48 0.61 1.43 -4.25
N ALA A 49 1.53 0.59 -4.74
CA ALA A 49 2.97 0.82 -4.59
C ALA A 49 3.59 1.48 -5.83
N PHE A 50 3.22 1.02 -7.02
CA PHE A 50 3.88 1.42 -8.27
C PHE A 50 2.98 2.23 -9.21
N GLY A 51 1.70 2.42 -8.89
CA GLY A 51 0.76 3.13 -9.76
C GLY A 51 1.18 4.57 -10.04
N THR A 52 1.70 5.29 -9.04
CA THR A 52 2.20 6.67 -9.16
C THR A 52 3.48 6.76 -9.99
N SER A 53 4.38 5.79 -9.87
CA SER A 53 5.63 5.72 -10.64
C SER A 53 5.44 5.31 -12.09
N VAL A 54 4.47 4.42 -12.35
CA VAL A 54 4.03 4.09 -13.71
C VAL A 54 3.23 5.25 -14.30
N GLY A 55 2.38 5.90 -13.50
CA GLY A 55 1.57 7.03 -13.91
C GLY A 55 2.38 8.27 -14.28
N SER A 56 3.47 8.54 -13.56
CA SER A 56 4.42 9.63 -13.86
C SER A 56 5.37 9.31 -15.02
N GLY A 57 5.31 8.10 -15.59
CA GLY A 57 6.18 7.65 -16.68
C GLY A 57 7.63 7.36 -16.27
N VAL A 58 7.92 7.30 -14.97
CA VAL A 58 9.28 7.07 -14.45
C VAL A 58 9.66 5.60 -14.53
N VAL A 59 8.70 4.71 -14.32
CA VAL A 59 8.88 3.25 -14.29
C VAL A 59 7.97 2.61 -15.32
N THR A 60 8.51 1.66 -16.11
CA THR A 60 7.67 0.86 -17.01
C THR A 60 6.91 -0.22 -16.23
N ILE A 61 5.81 -0.71 -16.77
CA ILE A 61 5.00 -1.75 -16.10
C ILE A 61 5.84 -3.00 -15.75
N ILE A 62 6.72 -3.44 -16.66
CA ILE A 62 7.58 -4.61 -16.42
C ILE A 62 8.60 -4.32 -15.30
N GLN A 63 9.20 -3.13 -15.30
CA GLN A 63 10.11 -2.73 -14.22
C GLN A 63 9.38 -2.68 -12.87
N ALA A 64 8.15 -2.15 -12.85
CA ALA A 64 7.31 -2.14 -11.67
C ALA A 64 7.05 -3.56 -11.16
N TYR A 65 6.80 -4.54 -12.02
CA TYR A 65 6.56 -5.92 -11.59
C TYR A 65 7.80 -6.59 -11.00
N ILE A 66 8.96 -6.38 -11.61
CA ILE A 66 10.24 -6.89 -11.09
C ILE A 66 10.51 -6.28 -9.71
N MET A 67 10.36 -4.96 -9.57
CA MET A 67 10.57 -4.29 -8.29
C MET A 67 9.53 -4.70 -7.24
N ALA A 68 8.25 -4.80 -7.61
CA ALA A 68 7.19 -5.27 -6.72
C ALA A 68 7.49 -6.68 -6.21
N SER A 69 7.84 -7.61 -7.10
CA SER A 69 8.17 -8.99 -6.72
C SER A 69 9.33 -9.05 -5.72
N ILE A 70 10.35 -8.18 -5.85
CA ILE A 70 11.48 -8.14 -4.92
C ILE A 70 11.08 -7.48 -3.59
N PHE A 71 10.57 -6.25 -3.65
CA PHE A 71 10.37 -5.44 -2.46
C PHE A 71 9.14 -5.85 -1.65
N GLU A 72 8.05 -6.29 -2.29
CA GLU A 72 6.90 -6.86 -1.56
C GLU A 72 7.30 -8.16 -0.86
N THR A 73 8.11 -9.01 -1.50
CA THR A 73 8.68 -10.21 -0.86
C THR A 73 9.53 -9.85 0.36
N LEU A 74 10.44 -8.88 0.22
CA LEU A 74 11.28 -8.43 1.33
C LEU A 74 10.45 -7.86 2.49
N GLY A 75 9.47 -7.01 2.20
CA GLY A 75 8.56 -6.45 3.20
C GLY A 75 7.78 -7.52 3.96
N SER A 76 7.24 -8.48 3.19
CA SER A 76 6.49 -9.61 3.73
C SER A 76 7.32 -10.43 4.72
N VAL A 77 8.55 -10.79 4.35
CA VAL A 77 9.42 -11.65 5.17
C VAL A 77 9.97 -10.91 6.40
N LEU A 78 10.35 -9.63 6.25
CA LEU A 78 11.03 -8.89 7.32
C LEU A 78 10.05 -8.29 8.35
N VAL A 79 8.87 -7.83 7.93
CA VAL A 79 7.93 -7.08 8.79
C VAL A 79 6.55 -7.73 8.88
N GLY A 80 6.13 -8.49 7.87
CA GLY A 80 4.74 -8.96 7.73
C GLY A 80 4.21 -9.89 8.82
N TRP A 81 5.09 -10.50 9.63
CA TRP A 81 4.70 -11.35 10.75
C TRP A 81 3.85 -10.63 11.81
N SER A 82 4.08 -9.32 12.03
CA SER A 82 3.44 -8.54 13.09
C SER A 82 1.93 -8.37 12.90
N VAL A 83 1.45 -8.31 11.65
CA VAL A 83 0.03 -8.11 11.32
C VAL A 83 -0.72 -9.43 11.21
N ILE A 84 -0.02 -10.53 10.85
CA ILE A 84 -0.62 -11.86 10.68
C ILE A 84 -1.37 -12.31 11.95
N ASP A 85 -0.76 -12.15 13.13
CA ASP A 85 -1.38 -12.60 14.38
C ASP A 85 -2.63 -11.79 14.74
N THR A 86 -2.65 -10.47 14.48
CA THR A 86 -3.85 -9.65 14.68
C THR A 86 -4.99 -10.09 13.75
N MET A 87 -4.70 -10.39 12.48
CA MET A 87 -5.71 -10.83 11.50
C MET A 87 -6.28 -12.20 11.79
N ARG A 88 -5.45 -13.09 12.31
CA ARG A 88 -5.86 -14.45 12.66
C ARG A 88 -6.69 -14.52 13.95
N LYS A 89 -6.41 -13.67 14.94
CA LYS A 89 -6.99 -13.76 16.31
C LYS A 89 -7.96 -12.63 16.66
N GLY A 90 -7.89 -11.50 15.98
CA GLY A 90 -8.53 -10.27 16.45
C GLY A 90 -9.99 -10.10 16.03
N VAL A 91 -10.41 -10.68 14.90
CA VAL A 91 -11.71 -10.33 14.30
C VAL A 91 -12.86 -11.22 14.81
N VAL A 92 -12.57 -12.50 15.04
CA VAL A 92 -13.53 -13.52 15.52
C VAL A 92 -13.21 -13.88 16.95
N ASP A 93 -14.22 -14.10 17.79
CA ASP A 93 -14.02 -14.67 19.11
C ASP A 93 -13.81 -16.19 18.98
N THR A 94 -12.56 -16.64 19.05
CA THR A 94 -12.20 -18.05 18.90
C THR A 94 -12.73 -18.93 20.02
N SER A 95 -13.09 -18.35 21.17
CA SER A 95 -13.66 -19.09 22.32
C SER A 95 -15.06 -19.62 22.01
N GLN A 96 -15.83 -18.91 21.19
CA GLN A 96 -17.18 -19.32 20.76
C GLN A 96 -17.17 -20.57 19.87
N TYR A 97 -16.00 -20.97 19.37
CA TYR A 97 -15.80 -22.14 18.52
C TYR A 97 -14.99 -23.24 19.23
N ALA A 98 -14.71 -23.09 20.52
CA ALA A 98 -13.92 -24.06 21.28
C ALA A 98 -14.58 -25.44 21.32
N ASP A 99 -15.92 -25.49 21.36
CA ASP A 99 -16.70 -26.73 21.43
C ASP A 99 -16.64 -27.53 20.11
N ASP A 100 -16.55 -26.84 18.98
CA ASP A 100 -16.38 -27.47 17.66
C ASP A 100 -15.36 -26.70 16.78
N PRO A 101 -14.07 -27.04 16.88
CA PRO A 101 -13.02 -26.42 16.07
C PRO A 101 -13.23 -26.62 14.55
N LYS A 102 -14.03 -27.61 14.12
CA LYS A 102 -14.34 -27.85 12.70
C LYS A 102 -15.08 -26.67 12.11
N GLU A 103 -16.00 -26.06 12.86
CA GLU A 103 -16.76 -24.88 12.42
C GLU A 103 -15.83 -23.71 12.10
N LEU A 104 -14.84 -23.43 12.95
CA LEU A 104 -13.89 -22.35 12.72
C LEU A 104 -12.99 -22.64 11.52
N LEU A 105 -12.59 -23.90 11.31
CA LEU A 105 -11.80 -24.33 10.15
C LEU A 105 -12.58 -24.09 8.85
N LEU A 106 -13.84 -24.51 8.80
CA LEU A 106 -14.73 -24.29 7.66
C LEU A 106 -15.01 -22.80 7.44
N GLY A 107 -15.10 -22.02 8.52
CA GLY A 107 -15.15 -20.58 8.48
C GLY A 107 -13.95 -19.96 7.74
N GLN A 108 -12.73 -20.46 7.97
CA GLN A 108 -11.55 -19.97 7.23
C GLN A 108 -11.66 -20.20 5.71
N VAL A 109 -12.24 -21.34 5.29
CA VAL A 109 -12.51 -21.61 3.87
C VAL A 109 -13.51 -20.59 3.31
N ALA A 110 -14.57 -20.28 4.05
CA ALA A 110 -15.55 -19.28 3.66
C ALA A 110 -14.94 -17.86 3.58
N ILE A 111 -14.03 -17.50 4.50
CA ILE A 111 -13.30 -16.22 4.46
C ILE A 111 -12.45 -16.14 3.19
N LEU A 112 -11.61 -17.16 2.96
CA LEU A 112 -10.72 -17.22 1.80
C LEU A 112 -11.50 -17.16 0.48
N GLY A 113 -12.58 -17.92 0.38
CA GLY A 113 -13.44 -17.96 -0.80
C GLY A 113 -14.18 -16.63 -1.05
N GLY A 114 -14.75 -16.03 0.01
CA GLY A 114 -15.43 -14.74 -0.09
C GLY A 114 -14.50 -13.62 -0.54
N CYS A 115 -13.30 -13.57 0.04
CA CYS A 115 -12.28 -12.57 -0.32
C CYS A 115 -11.76 -12.78 -1.74
N ALA A 116 -11.38 -14.01 -2.08
CA ALA A 116 -10.84 -14.33 -3.40
C ALA A 116 -11.86 -14.01 -4.51
N ALA A 117 -13.13 -14.41 -4.31
CA ALA A 117 -14.19 -14.13 -5.27
C ALA A 117 -14.39 -12.62 -5.48
N TRP A 118 -14.52 -11.85 -4.40
CA TRP A 118 -14.72 -10.41 -4.51
C TRP A 118 -13.53 -9.69 -5.14
N LEU A 119 -12.29 -10.01 -4.75
CA LEU A 119 -11.09 -9.39 -5.32
C LEU A 119 -10.92 -9.70 -6.81
N MET A 120 -11.23 -10.92 -7.22
CA MET A 120 -11.21 -11.29 -8.64
C MET A 120 -12.27 -10.51 -9.42
N ILE A 121 -13.48 -10.39 -8.89
CA ILE A 121 -14.56 -9.57 -9.48
C ILE A 121 -14.12 -8.11 -9.60
N ALA A 122 -13.63 -7.50 -8.52
CA ALA A 122 -13.18 -6.11 -8.50
C ALA A 122 -12.04 -5.86 -9.50
N THR A 123 -11.09 -6.80 -9.59
CA THR A 123 -9.96 -6.73 -10.54
C THR A 123 -10.44 -6.81 -11.99
N VAL A 124 -11.44 -7.66 -12.30
CA VAL A 124 -12.06 -7.72 -13.63
C VAL A 124 -12.74 -6.40 -13.99
N PHE A 125 -13.37 -5.75 -13.02
CA PHE A 125 -13.98 -4.42 -13.19
C PHE A 125 -12.99 -3.26 -13.09
N HIS A 126 -11.69 -3.54 -12.98
CA HIS A 126 -10.62 -2.53 -12.86
C HIS A 126 -10.82 -1.58 -11.67
N MET A 127 -11.48 -2.06 -10.60
CA MET A 127 -11.77 -1.29 -9.40
C MET A 127 -10.65 -1.48 -8.38
N PRO A 128 -9.96 -0.41 -7.96
CA PRO A 128 -9.09 -0.47 -6.78
C PRO A 128 -9.99 -0.63 -5.56
N VAL A 129 -9.85 -1.76 -4.87
CA VAL A 129 -10.59 -2.05 -3.64
C VAL A 129 -9.60 -2.26 -2.51
N SER A 130 -10.11 -2.56 -1.31
CA SER A 130 -9.25 -2.89 -0.18
C SER A 130 -9.42 -4.35 0.20
N THR A 131 -8.32 -5.07 0.13
CA THR A 131 -8.20 -6.44 0.61
C THR A 131 -8.56 -6.56 2.10
N THR A 132 -8.09 -5.63 2.95
CA THR A 132 -8.40 -5.62 4.39
C THR A 132 -9.90 -5.51 4.67
N HIS A 133 -10.63 -4.66 3.94
CA HIS A 133 -12.09 -4.55 4.07
C HIS A 133 -12.79 -5.84 3.62
N SER A 134 -12.27 -6.46 2.56
CA SER A 134 -12.78 -7.73 2.05
C SER A 134 -12.65 -8.83 3.10
N LEU A 135 -11.48 -8.91 3.76
CA LEU A 135 -11.19 -9.86 4.82
C LEU A 135 -12.11 -9.66 6.03
N VAL A 136 -12.24 -8.44 6.53
CA VAL A 136 -13.10 -8.11 7.66
C VAL A 136 -14.57 -8.38 7.33
N GLY A 137 -15.02 -7.99 6.14
CA GLY A 137 -16.37 -8.26 5.66
C GLY A 137 -16.67 -9.75 5.59
N ALA A 138 -15.80 -10.53 4.94
CA ALA A 138 -15.93 -11.98 4.82
C ALA A 138 -15.95 -12.67 6.20
N THR A 139 -15.09 -12.21 7.11
CA THR A 139 -15.01 -12.70 8.48
C THR A 139 -16.31 -12.47 9.27
N ILE A 140 -16.90 -11.27 9.14
CA ILE A 140 -18.23 -10.97 9.70
C ILE A 140 -19.28 -11.90 9.06
N GLY A 141 -19.22 -12.07 7.75
CA GLY A 141 -20.16 -12.87 6.96
C GLY A 141 -20.31 -14.31 7.46
N PHE A 142 -19.21 -15.07 7.55
CA PHE A 142 -19.29 -16.45 8.01
C PHE A 142 -19.67 -16.54 9.50
N SER A 143 -19.18 -15.60 10.33
CA SER A 143 -19.43 -15.62 11.77
C SER A 143 -20.92 -15.41 12.08
N VAL A 144 -21.58 -14.51 11.36
CA VAL A 144 -23.04 -14.31 11.45
C VAL A 144 -23.82 -15.59 11.13
N VAL A 145 -23.37 -16.38 10.14
CA VAL A 145 -24.04 -17.64 9.76
C VAL A 145 -23.94 -18.72 10.83
N LEU A 146 -22.80 -18.82 11.52
CA LEU A 146 -22.56 -19.87 12.50
C LEU A 146 -22.97 -19.48 13.92
N ARG A 147 -22.65 -18.26 14.35
CA ARG A 147 -22.78 -17.80 15.75
C ARG A 147 -23.57 -16.51 15.89
N GLY A 148 -24.15 -15.99 14.80
CA GLY A 148 -24.83 -14.69 14.81
C GLY A 148 -23.86 -13.55 15.16
N PHE A 149 -24.36 -12.50 15.78
CA PHE A 149 -23.54 -11.34 16.16
C PHE A 149 -22.64 -11.56 17.39
N ASN A 150 -22.77 -12.71 18.07
CA ASN A 150 -21.99 -13.03 19.27
C ASN A 150 -20.60 -13.59 18.95
N GLY A 151 -20.39 -14.12 17.74
CA GLY A 151 -19.08 -14.64 17.31
C GLY A 151 -18.05 -13.56 16.94
N ILE A 152 -18.43 -12.28 17.01
CA ILE A 152 -17.65 -11.15 16.50
C ILE A 152 -17.11 -10.31 17.65
N GLN A 153 -15.81 -9.99 17.60
CA GLN A 153 -15.19 -9.05 18.55
C GLN A 153 -15.46 -7.60 18.13
N TRP A 154 -16.62 -7.05 18.50
CA TRP A 154 -17.07 -5.71 18.09
C TRP A 154 -16.08 -4.59 18.41
N MET A 155 -15.40 -4.65 19.56
CA MET A 155 -14.40 -3.64 19.93
C MET A 155 -13.18 -3.65 19.00
N VAL A 156 -12.81 -4.81 18.46
CA VAL A 156 -11.74 -4.89 17.46
C VAL A 156 -12.23 -4.35 16.13
N ILE A 157 -13.45 -4.70 15.69
CA ILE A 157 -14.06 -4.13 14.49
C ILE A 157 -14.10 -2.60 14.55
N VAL A 158 -14.51 -2.00 15.67
CA VAL A 158 -14.52 -0.54 15.84
C VAL A 158 -13.11 0.05 15.69
N LYS A 159 -12.08 -0.58 16.26
CA LYS A 159 -10.68 -0.14 16.10
C LYS A 159 -10.22 -0.23 14.64
N ILE A 160 -10.60 -1.29 13.93
CA ILE A 160 -10.31 -1.47 12.51
C ILE A 160 -11.02 -0.39 11.68
N VAL A 161 -12.31 -0.16 11.90
CA VAL A 161 -13.08 0.86 11.18
C VAL A 161 -12.50 2.25 11.44
N ALA A 162 -12.11 2.57 12.67
CA ALA A 162 -11.43 3.82 12.99
C ALA A 162 -10.10 3.97 12.20
N SER A 163 -9.34 2.90 12.05
CA SER A 163 -8.08 2.89 11.29
C SER A 163 -8.29 3.25 9.80
N TRP A 164 -9.44 2.90 9.23
CA TRP A 164 -9.77 3.17 7.82
C TRP A 164 -9.98 4.65 7.52
N PHE A 165 -10.38 5.43 8.53
CA PHE A 165 -10.50 6.89 8.43
C PHE A 165 -9.21 7.61 8.84
N ILE A 166 -8.53 7.11 9.87
CA ILE A 166 -7.30 7.73 10.38
C ILE A 166 -6.15 7.59 9.37
N SER A 167 -6.02 6.42 8.74
CA SER A 167 -4.90 6.13 7.83
C SER A 167 -4.81 7.06 6.60
N PRO A 168 -5.87 7.36 5.81
CA PRO A 168 -5.77 8.31 4.70
C PRO A 168 -5.49 9.75 5.16
N ILE A 169 -5.97 10.14 6.34
CA ILE A 169 -5.71 11.47 6.90
C ILE A 169 -4.24 11.58 7.31
N LEU A 170 -3.73 10.59 8.04
CA LEU A 170 -2.35 10.55 8.50
C LEU A 170 -1.37 10.52 7.32
N SER A 171 -1.63 9.68 6.31
CA SER A 171 -0.80 9.63 5.10
C SER A 171 -0.85 10.93 4.31
N GLY A 172 -2.03 11.54 4.20
CA GLY A 172 -2.22 12.85 3.60
C GLY A 172 -1.41 13.94 4.30
N ILE A 173 -1.42 13.97 5.63
CA ILE A 173 -0.64 14.92 6.44
C ILE A 173 0.86 14.70 6.22
N ILE A 174 1.35 13.47 6.35
CA ILE A 174 2.78 13.16 6.18
C ILE A 174 3.25 13.53 4.76
N SER A 175 2.50 13.15 3.73
CA SER A 175 2.82 13.49 2.34
C SER A 175 2.80 15.00 2.09
N SER A 176 1.83 15.72 2.68
CA SER A 176 1.72 17.19 2.54
C SER A 176 2.90 17.91 3.20
N ILE A 177 3.26 17.52 4.43
CA ILE A 177 4.42 18.07 5.14
C ILE A 177 5.69 17.83 4.33
N LEU A 178 5.89 16.60 3.85
CA LEU A 178 7.05 16.28 3.05
C LEU A 178 7.09 17.08 1.74
N TYR A 179 5.94 17.24 1.06
CA TYR A 179 5.85 18.04 -0.16
C TYR A 179 6.20 19.51 0.11
N ILE A 180 5.70 20.10 1.19
CA ILE A 180 6.01 21.48 1.57
C ILE A 180 7.51 21.62 1.89
N ILE A 181 8.12 20.65 2.57
CA ILE A 181 9.57 20.65 2.85
C ILE A 181 10.36 20.61 1.55
N VAL A 182 10.04 19.68 0.63
CA VAL A 182 10.71 19.53 -0.67
C VAL A 182 10.55 20.80 -1.50
N ASP A 183 9.36 21.39 -1.46
CA ASP A 183 9.04 22.60 -2.19
C ASP A 183 9.89 23.80 -1.73
N HIS A 184 9.99 24.03 -0.40
CA HIS A 184 10.81 25.11 0.15
C HIS A 184 12.31 24.87 0.01
N THR A 185 12.77 23.63 0.18
CA THR A 185 14.20 23.30 0.21
C THR A 185 14.80 23.04 -1.16
N VAL A 186 13.98 22.64 -2.15
CA VAL A 186 14.43 22.24 -3.48
C VAL A 186 13.70 23.03 -4.56
N LEU A 187 12.38 22.89 -4.67
CA LEU A 187 11.67 23.28 -5.90
C LEU A 187 11.58 24.79 -6.11
N ARG A 188 11.42 25.59 -5.04
CA ARG A 188 11.39 27.07 -5.13
C ARG A 188 12.76 27.73 -5.13
N THR A 189 13.84 26.96 -5.02
CA THR A 189 15.20 27.53 -4.99
C THR A 189 15.62 27.99 -6.38
N ALA A 190 16.54 28.96 -6.45
CA ALA A 190 17.05 29.48 -7.72
C ALA A 190 17.71 28.39 -8.61
N ASN A 191 18.23 27.31 -8.01
CA ASN A 191 18.75 26.16 -8.74
C ASN A 191 18.27 24.85 -8.09
N PRO A 192 17.08 24.34 -8.48
CA PRO A 192 16.47 23.16 -7.87
C PRO A 192 17.33 21.91 -8.00
N VAL A 193 18.06 21.74 -9.11
CA VAL A 193 18.92 20.56 -9.31
C VAL A 193 20.07 20.54 -8.30
N LYS A 194 20.76 21.67 -8.11
CA LYS A 194 21.86 21.77 -7.14
C LYS A 194 21.37 21.56 -5.71
N SER A 195 20.24 22.16 -5.35
CA SER A 195 19.63 22.02 -4.02
C SER A 195 19.19 20.57 -3.78
N GLY A 196 18.53 19.96 -4.76
CA GLY A 196 18.06 18.58 -4.70
C GLY A 196 19.20 17.57 -4.58
N LEU A 197 20.29 17.74 -5.33
CA LEU A 197 21.50 16.91 -5.20
C LEU A 197 22.22 17.09 -3.86
N ARG A 198 22.02 18.22 -3.15
CA ARG A 198 22.58 18.45 -1.81
C ARG A 198 21.77 17.74 -0.73
N ILE A 199 20.45 17.73 -0.84
CA ILE A 199 19.56 17.11 0.15
C ILE A 199 19.38 15.61 -0.07
N LEU A 200 19.70 15.09 -1.26
CA LEU A 200 19.59 13.68 -1.63
C LEU A 200 20.14 12.70 -0.58
N PRO A 201 21.36 12.87 -0.01
CA PRO A 201 21.87 11.96 1.02
C PRO A 201 21.03 11.92 2.29
N VAL A 202 20.44 13.06 2.68
CA VAL A 202 19.57 13.15 3.87
C VAL A 202 18.28 12.39 3.66
N PHE A 203 17.68 12.46 2.47
CA PHE A 203 16.48 11.68 2.14
C PHE A 203 16.75 10.17 2.18
N TYR A 204 17.87 9.73 1.60
CA TYR A 204 18.26 8.32 1.65
C TYR A 204 18.56 7.85 3.07
N PHE A 205 19.23 8.70 3.88
CA PHE A 205 19.45 8.43 5.30
C PHE A 205 18.13 8.18 6.02
N VAL A 206 17.20 9.14 5.96
CA VAL A 206 15.94 9.09 6.72
C VAL A 206 15.10 7.90 6.28
N CYS A 207 15.01 7.65 4.97
CA CYS A 207 14.23 6.53 4.44
C CYS A 207 14.79 5.17 4.87
N LEU A 208 16.10 4.93 4.72
CA LEU A 208 16.69 3.64 5.09
C LEU A 208 16.78 3.45 6.61
N ALA A 209 17.05 4.52 7.36
CA ALA A 209 17.01 4.49 8.81
C ALA A 209 15.60 4.14 9.32
N PHE A 210 14.56 4.74 8.75
CA PHE A 210 13.18 4.41 9.08
C PHE A 210 12.84 2.95 8.76
N ASN A 211 13.22 2.44 7.58
CA ASN A 211 13.03 1.03 7.24
C ASN A 211 13.76 0.08 8.21
N ALA A 212 15.03 0.37 8.49
CA ALA A 212 15.80 -0.40 9.47
C ALA A 212 15.12 -0.39 10.84
N LEU A 213 14.61 0.77 11.28
CA LEU A 213 13.87 0.87 12.53
C LEU A 213 12.63 -0.03 12.50
N MET A 214 11.84 -0.01 11.42
CA MET A 214 10.64 -0.85 11.30
C MET A 214 10.95 -2.35 11.29
N ILE A 215 12.10 -2.75 10.73
CA ILE A 215 12.55 -4.15 10.68
C ILE A 215 13.03 -4.64 12.05
N PHE A 216 13.87 -3.85 12.73
CA PHE A 216 14.59 -4.28 13.92
C PHE A 216 13.90 -3.91 15.24
N TRP A 217 13.16 -2.80 15.30
CA TRP A 217 12.40 -2.43 16.50
C TRP A 217 11.29 -3.43 16.74
N ASP A 218 11.30 -4.15 17.87
CA ASP A 218 10.37 -5.25 18.15
C ASP A 218 10.29 -6.22 16.96
N GLY A 219 11.46 -6.62 16.44
CA GLY A 219 11.61 -7.32 15.17
C GLY A 219 11.16 -8.78 15.19
N SER A 220 11.21 -9.43 14.03
CA SER A 220 10.71 -10.79 13.84
C SER A 220 11.33 -11.82 14.80
N LYS A 221 10.47 -12.52 15.56
CA LYS A 221 10.85 -13.70 16.36
C LYS A 221 11.43 -14.83 15.51
N LEU A 222 10.98 -14.94 14.26
CA LEU A 222 11.48 -15.93 13.30
C LEU A 222 12.94 -15.68 12.93
N LEU A 223 13.32 -14.41 12.77
CA LEU A 223 14.69 -13.98 12.46
C LEU A 223 15.52 -13.66 13.70
N LYS A 224 14.95 -13.84 14.90
CA LYS A 224 15.54 -13.51 16.20
C LYS A 224 15.91 -12.04 16.36
N PHE A 225 15.24 -11.15 15.63
CA PHE A 225 15.46 -9.70 15.75
C PHE A 225 14.89 -9.13 17.06
N ASP A 226 13.95 -9.83 17.68
CA ASP A 226 13.41 -9.54 19.01
C ASP A 226 14.46 -9.60 20.12
N GLN A 227 15.59 -10.28 19.88
CA GLN A 227 16.67 -10.45 20.86
C GLN A 227 17.70 -9.32 20.81
N ILE A 228 17.62 -8.41 19.83
CA ILE A 228 18.58 -7.32 19.68
C ILE A 228 18.27 -6.24 20.71
N PRO A 229 19.23 -5.83 21.56
CA PRO A 229 18.99 -4.79 22.55
C PRO A 229 18.77 -3.43 21.89
N ALA A 230 18.03 -2.54 22.56
CA ALA A 230 17.65 -1.23 22.02
C ALA A 230 18.84 -0.38 21.51
N TRP A 231 19.98 -0.41 22.22
CA TRP A 231 21.19 0.29 21.78
C TRP A 231 21.77 -0.30 20.49
N GLY A 232 21.68 -1.62 20.30
CA GLY A 232 22.10 -2.30 19.07
C GLY A 232 21.24 -1.90 17.89
N ILE A 233 19.93 -1.76 18.11
CA ILE A 233 18.98 -1.26 17.10
C ILE A 233 19.36 0.17 16.68
N VAL A 234 19.65 1.07 17.63
CA VAL A 234 20.06 2.44 17.32
C VAL A 234 21.33 2.46 16.46
N ILE A 235 22.33 1.63 16.78
CA ILE A 235 23.56 1.51 15.99
C ILE A 235 23.26 1.02 14.57
N ILE A 236 22.43 -0.01 14.43
CA ILE A 236 22.04 -0.54 13.11
C ILE A 236 21.30 0.51 12.29
N VAL A 237 20.33 1.21 12.90
CA VAL A 237 19.51 2.24 12.23
C VAL A 237 20.40 3.39 11.75
N ILE A 238 21.27 3.92 12.61
CA ILE A 238 22.19 5.00 12.23
C ILE A 238 23.20 4.49 11.19
N GLY A 239 23.76 3.30 11.37
CA GLY A 239 24.73 2.70 10.45
C GLY A 239 24.16 2.50 9.05
N VAL A 240 22.98 1.88 8.94
CA VAL A 240 22.27 1.68 7.66
C VAL A 240 21.92 3.01 7.01
N GLY A 241 21.45 3.99 7.80
CA GLY A 241 21.20 5.35 7.31
C GLY A 241 22.45 6.03 6.76
N LEU A 242 23.57 5.99 7.50
CA LEU A 242 24.84 6.60 7.10
C LEU A 242 25.41 5.94 5.84
N LEU A 243 25.33 4.62 5.72
CA LEU A 243 25.73 3.89 4.53
C LEU A 243 24.88 4.29 3.31
N ALA A 244 23.57 4.43 3.49
CA ALA A 244 22.67 4.91 2.44
C ALA A 244 22.99 6.35 2.02
N ALA A 245 23.28 7.23 2.99
CA ALA A 245 23.69 8.60 2.73
C ALA A 245 25.02 8.67 1.98
N ALA A 246 26.00 7.85 2.38
CA ALA A 246 27.29 7.74 1.70
C ALA A 246 27.11 7.24 0.27
N PHE A 247 26.31 6.19 0.06
CA PHE A 247 25.99 5.68 -1.28
C PHE A 247 25.32 6.76 -2.14
N ALA A 248 24.33 7.47 -1.59
CA ALA A 248 23.65 8.56 -2.29
C ALA A 248 24.61 9.70 -2.65
N HIS A 249 25.56 10.03 -1.77
CA HIS A 249 26.53 11.11 -1.99
C HIS A 249 27.63 10.73 -2.99
N PHE A 250 28.22 9.55 -2.86
CA PHE A 250 29.40 9.15 -3.64
C PHE A 250 29.06 8.42 -4.93
N VAL A 251 27.92 7.73 -5.02
CA VAL A 251 27.55 6.94 -6.20
C VAL A 251 26.39 7.59 -6.96
N LEU A 252 25.30 7.90 -6.25
CA LEU A 252 24.07 8.33 -6.92
C LEU A 252 24.14 9.78 -7.40
N LYS A 253 24.59 10.70 -6.55
CA LYS A 253 24.74 12.13 -6.88
C LYS A 253 25.59 12.38 -8.12
N PRO A 254 26.81 11.80 -8.30
CA PRO A 254 27.57 12.00 -9.53
C PRO A 254 26.89 11.39 -10.76
N ARG A 255 26.25 10.21 -10.63
CA ARG A 255 25.52 9.56 -11.74
C ARG A 255 24.31 10.38 -12.20
N ILE A 256 23.51 10.89 -11.27
CA ILE A 256 22.37 11.75 -11.61
C ILE A 256 22.86 13.04 -12.27
N ARG A 257 23.92 13.65 -11.74
CA ARG A 257 24.50 14.86 -12.33
C ARG A 257 24.97 14.63 -13.76
N ALA A 258 25.69 13.54 -14.02
CA ALA A 258 26.13 13.18 -15.37
C ALA A 258 24.95 12.96 -16.32
N LYS A 259 23.94 12.19 -15.90
CA LYS A 259 22.74 11.90 -16.71
C LYS A 259 21.94 13.16 -17.09
N ILE A 260 21.87 14.14 -16.18
CA ILE A 260 21.22 15.42 -16.44
C ILE A 260 22.04 16.23 -17.46
N GLN A 261 23.36 16.28 -17.31
CA GLN A 261 24.26 17.00 -18.23
C GLN A 261 24.22 16.41 -19.64
N ASP A 262 24.23 15.08 -19.77
CA ASP A 262 24.13 14.39 -21.07
C ASP A 262 22.78 14.64 -21.77
N SER A 263 21.72 14.90 -20.99
CA SER A 263 20.37 15.19 -21.51
C SER A 263 20.20 16.64 -22.01
N GLU A 264 21.12 17.54 -21.66
CA GLU A 264 21.13 18.95 -22.08
C GLU A 264 21.93 19.17 -23.37
N VAL A 265 22.65 18.16 -23.89
CA VAL A 265 23.35 18.22 -25.19
C VAL A 265 22.31 18.11 -26.32
N PRO A 266 22.18 19.10 -27.22
CA PRO A 266 21.27 18.99 -28.38
C PRO A 266 21.72 17.84 -29.29
N PRO A 267 20.79 17.15 -29.99
CA PRO A 267 21.20 16.25 -31.06
C PRO A 267 22.03 17.06 -32.07
N THR A 268 23.19 16.53 -32.46
CA THR A 268 24.01 17.07 -33.54
C THR A 268 23.07 17.35 -34.72
N PRO A 269 23.02 18.57 -35.28
CA PRO A 269 22.21 18.82 -36.45
C PRO A 269 22.62 17.83 -37.54
N PRO A 270 21.68 17.24 -38.30
CA PRO A 270 22.03 16.42 -39.44
C PRO A 270 22.96 17.22 -40.35
N ILE A 271 24.04 16.60 -40.82
CA ILE A 271 25.05 17.19 -41.72
C ILE A 271 24.49 17.55 -43.11
N PHE A 272 23.17 17.51 -43.29
CA PHE A 272 22.47 18.01 -44.47
C PHE A 272 21.48 19.10 -44.06
N SER A 273 22.02 20.28 -43.77
CA SER A 273 21.33 21.53 -44.08
C SER A 273 21.71 21.91 -45.50
N ASP A 274 20.81 21.68 -46.44
CA ASP A 274 20.51 22.57 -47.58
C ASP A 274 19.61 21.82 -48.57
N ILE A 275 18.72 22.57 -49.22
CA ILE A 275 17.67 22.14 -50.16
C ILE A 275 16.32 21.80 -49.49
N GLU A 276 15.61 22.85 -49.06
CA GLU A 276 14.27 23.21 -49.57
C GLU A 276 13.71 24.42 -48.79
N SER A 277 14.31 25.58 -49.01
CA SER A 277 13.68 26.87 -48.73
C SER A 277 12.98 27.32 -50.02
N GLY A 278 11.69 27.02 -50.15
CA GLY A 278 10.94 27.46 -51.32
C GLY A 278 9.49 27.01 -51.32
N ARG A 279 8.65 27.60 -50.45
CA ARG A 279 7.29 28.09 -50.76
C ARG A 279 6.43 28.25 -49.50
N GLY A 280 5.98 29.49 -49.30
CA GLY A 280 4.60 29.81 -48.94
C GLY A 280 4.15 29.49 -47.52
N THR A 281 4.11 30.52 -46.67
CA THR A 281 2.98 30.83 -45.76
C THR A 281 3.26 32.17 -45.09
N THR A 282 3.39 33.21 -45.92
CA THR A 282 3.22 34.60 -45.49
C THR A 282 1.78 34.95 -45.77
N GLU A 283 0.88 34.60 -44.87
CA GLU A 283 -0.49 35.13 -44.72
C GLU A 283 -1.20 34.30 -43.65
N LEU A 284 -1.97 34.97 -42.78
CA LEU A 284 -2.75 34.44 -41.65
C LEU A 284 -2.05 34.36 -40.29
N LYS A 285 -1.74 35.52 -39.72
CA LYS A 285 -2.06 35.86 -38.31
C LYS A 285 -1.87 37.36 -38.04
N GLU A 286 -2.59 38.16 -38.81
CA GLU A 286 -2.72 39.61 -38.60
C GLU A 286 -4.23 39.93 -38.50
N PHE A 287 -4.92 39.28 -37.56
CA PHE A 287 -6.29 39.62 -37.17
C PHE A 287 -6.52 39.10 -35.75
N ALA A 288 -6.09 39.89 -34.75
CA ALA A 288 -6.71 40.01 -33.42
C ALA A 288 -5.85 40.90 -32.49
N GLU A 289 -5.49 42.10 -32.93
CA GLU A 289 -5.15 43.19 -32.00
C GLU A 289 -6.36 44.10 -31.87
N GLY A 290 -7.34 43.63 -31.09
CA GLY A 290 -8.32 44.51 -30.48
C GLY A 290 -7.75 44.98 -29.14
N GLU A 291 -7.46 46.27 -29.02
CA GLU A 291 -7.07 46.92 -27.76
C GLU A 291 -8.16 46.71 -26.69
N THR A 292 -8.03 45.67 -25.86
CA THR A 292 -8.67 45.66 -24.55
C THR A 292 -7.77 46.42 -23.59
N GLN A 293 -8.12 47.68 -23.31
CA GLN A 293 -7.58 48.41 -22.16
C GLN A 293 -7.74 47.53 -20.91
N PRO A 294 -6.66 47.27 -20.13
CA PRO A 294 -6.82 46.60 -18.85
C PRO A 294 -7.65 47.51 -17.94
N LEU A 295 -8.82 47.02 -17.50
CA LEU A 295 -9.58 47.66 -16.43
C LEU A 295 -8.62 47.93 -15.25
N PRO A 296 -8.65 49.12 -14.62
CA PRO A 296 -7.80 49.41 -13.49
C PRO A 296 -8.08 48.39 -12.39
N ARG A 297 -7.11 47.51 -12.10
CA ARG A 297 -7.19 46.61 -10.96
C ARG A 297 -7.32 47.48 -9.72
N LYS A 298 -8.46 47.37 -9.02
CA LYS A 298 -8.62 47.95 -7.67
C LYS A 298 -7.40 47.55 -6.84
N PRO A 299 -6.81 48.46 -6.04
CA PRO A 299 -5.73 48.09 -5.14
C PRO A 299 -6.27 47.00 -4.21
N GLU A 300 -5.79 45.76 -4.40
CA GLU A 300 -6.09 44.68 -3.47
C GLU A 300 -5.52 45.11 -2.12
N SER A 301 -6.39 45.23 -1.13
CA SER A 301 -5.99 45.45 0.27
C SER A 301 -4.89 44.46 0.63
N GLU A 302 -3.79 44.94 1.20
CA GLU A 302 -2.68 44.07 1.60
C GLU A 302 -3.23 42.85 2.36
N PRO A 303 -2.94 41.62 1.89
CA PRO A 303 -3.45 40.43 2.55
C PRO A 303 -2.99 40.45 4.01
N GLY A 304 -3.91 40.22 4.95
CA GLY A 304 -3.56 40.19 6.38
C GLY A 304 -2.43 39.18 6.67
N LYS A 305 -1.67 39.39 7.75
CA LYS A 305 -0.46 38.61 8.10
C LYS A 305 -0.64 37.08 7.97
N ILE A 306 -1.81 36.57 8.35
CA ILE A 306 -2.16 35.14 8.24
C ILE A 306 -2.24 34.71 6.77
N ARG A 307 -2.90 35.49 5.92
CA ARG A 307 -3.01 35.21 4.48
C ARG A 307 -1.64 35.28 3.80
N GLN A 308 -0.78 36.22 4.18
CA GLN A 308 0.61 36.27 3.70
C GLN A 308 1.41 35.02 4.10
N PHE A 309 1.32 34.59 5.36
CA PHE A 309 1.97 33.37 5.82
C PHE A 309 1.48 32.13 5.05
N PHE A 310 0.16 31.99 4.86
CA PHE A 310 -0.40 30.89 4.07
C PHE A 310 0.04 30.94 2.60
N MET A 311 0.09 32.12 1.98
CA MET A 311 0.59 32.26 0.61
C MET A 311 2.09 31.95 0.50
N TRP A 312 2.88 32.26 1.52
CA TRP A 312 4.29 31.88 1.59
C TRP A 312 4.45 30.36 1.75
N LEU A 313 3.69 29.73 2.66
CA LEU A 313 3.77 28.31 2.95
C LEU A 313 3.26 27.44 1.78
N MET A 314 2.23 27.87 1.07
CA MET A 314 1.61 27.07 0.02
C MET A 314 2.43 27.10 -1.28
N PRO A 315 2.68 25.94 -1.92
CA PRO A 315 3.37 25.83 -3.20
C PRO A 315 2.75 26.68 -4.31
N ASP A 316 3.59 27.20 -5.19
CA ASP A 316 3.12 27.87 -6.40
C ASP A 316 2.47 26.86 -7.34
N ARG A 317 1.14 26.97 -7.49
CA ARG A 317 0.31 26.07 -8.30
C ARG A 317 0.53 26.24 -9.80
N SER A 318 1.13 27.35 -10.22
CA SER A 318 1.42 27.63 -11.63
C SER A 318 2.81 27.14 -12.06
N ARG A 319 3.63 26.65 -11.12
CA ARG A 319 5.01 26.24 -11.40
C ARG A 319 5.05 24.99 -12.28
N VAL A 320 5.75 25.11 -13.40
CA VAL A 320 6.15 23.98 -14.25
C VAL A 320 7.61 23.64 -13.95
N ASP A 321 7.85 22.41 -13.49
CA ASP A 321 9.19 21.96 -13.14
C ASP A 321 10.04 21.73 -14.40
N SER A 322 11.32 22.12 -14.37
CA SER A 322 12.23 21.92 -15.50
C SER A 322 12.48 20.43 -15.78
N ARG A 323 12.90 20.09 -17.01
CA ARG A 323 13.24 18.71 -17.40
C ARG A 323 14.32 18.12 -16.50
N SER A 324 15.37 18.88 -16.21
CA SER A 324 16.48 18.49 -15.33
C SER A 324 16.02 18.23 -13.89
N THR A 325 15.09 19.05 -13.38
CA THR A 325 14.48 18.84 -12.05
C THR A 325 13.61 17.59 -12.04
N THR A 326 12.83 17.37 -13.09
CA THR A 326 12.00 16.18 -13.27
C THR A 326 12.86 14.92 -13.26
N GLN A 327 13.97 14.88 -14.01
CA GLN A 327 14.89 13.75 -14.05
C GLN A 327 15.53 13.42 -12.69
N LEU A 328 15.87 14.45 -11.90
CA LEU A 328 16.36 14.27 -10.53
C LEU A 328 15.30 13.55 -9.68
N PHE A 329 14.07 14.06 -9.66
CA PHE A 329 12.99 13.45 -8.87
C PHE A 329 12.55 12.10 -9.42
N SER A 330 12.66 11.83 -10.72
CA SER A 330 12.43 10.49 -11.27
C SER A 330 13.30 9.43 -10.59
N THR A 331 14.58 9.74 -10.37
CA THR A 331 15.50 8.78 -9.72
C THR A 331 15.11 8.54 -8.25
N ILE A 332 14.70 9.61 -7.56
CA ILE A 332 14.23 9.53 -6.16
C ILE A 332 12.92 8.75 -6.10
N GLN A 333 12.01 8.97 -7.05
CA GLN A 333 10.71 8.32 -7.11
C GLN A 333 10.85 6.80 -7.31
N VAL A 334 11.76 6.32 -8.17
CA VAL A 334 12.03 4.86 -8.28
C VAL A 334 12.34 4.26 -6.92
N PHE A 335 13.18 4.96 -6.13
CA PHE A 335 13.57 4.50 -4.82
C PHE A 335 12.40 4.51 -3.82
N THR A 336 11.52 5.53 -3.84
CA THR A 336 10.32 5.52 -3.00
C THR A 336 9.25 4.53 -3.44
N ALA A 337 9.18 4.20 -4.72
CA ALA A 337 8.32 3.13 -5.22
C ALA A 337 8.75 1.78 -4.64
N CYS A 338 10.06 1.52 -4.58
CA CYS A 338 10.60 0.34 -3.90
C CYS A 338 10.25 0.34 -2.41
N PHE A 339 10.34 1.49 -1.74
CA PHE A 339 9.93 1.62 -0.35
C PHE A 339 8.42 1.40 -0.16
N ALA A 340 7.58 1.90 -1.06
CA ALA A 340 6.15 1.67 -1.06
C ALA A 340 5.82 0.19 -1.30
N GLY A 341 6.53 -0.49 -2.22
CA GLY A 341 6.42 -1.93 -2.42
C GLY A 341 6.81 -2.72 -1.17
N PHE A 342 7.88 -2.31 -0.47
CA PHE A 342 8.27 -2.89 0.81
C PHE A 342 7.17 -2.74 1.88
N ALA A 343 6.67 -1.52 2.06
CA ALA A 343 5.58 -1.23 3.00
C ALA A 343 4.29 -2.01 2.66
N HIS A 344 3.99 -2.13 1.38
CA HIS A 344 2.86 -2.87 0.86
C HIS A 344 2.95 -4.36 1.21
N GLY A 345 4.07 -5.01 0.88
CA GLY A 345 4.31 -6.41 1.23
C GLY A 345 4.27 -6.66 2.73
N ALA A 346 4.82 -5.73 3.53
CA ALA A 346 4.77 -5.82 4.99
C ALA A 346 3.34 -5.81 5.55
N ASN A 347 2.43 -5.03 4.97
CA ASN A 347 1.06 -4.93 5.47
C ASN A 347 0.16 -6.03 4.89
N ASP A 348 0.21 -6.25 3.58
CA ASP A 348 -0.87 -6.92 2.86
C ASP A 348 -0.72 -8.43 2.77
N VAL A 349 0.51 -8.98 2.83
CA VAL A 349 0.72 -10.45 2.86
C VAL A 349 -0.07 -11.13 3.98
N SER A 350 -0.24 -10.41 5.09
CA SER A 350 -0.96 -10.89 6.26
C SER A 350 -2.42 -11.22 5.96
N ASN A 351 -3.04 -10.49 5.02
CA ASN A 351 -4.45 -10.69 4.65
C ASN A 351 -4.67 -12.02 3.92
N ALA A 352 -3.71 -12.43 3.06
CA ALA A 352 -3.76 -13.73 2.38
C ALA A 352 -3.39 -14.88 3.32
N VAL A 353 -2.39 -14.65 4.17
CA VAL A 353 -1.76 -15.71 4.96
C VAL A 353 -2.50 -15.99 6.27
N ALA A 354 -3.14 -15.00 6.89
CA ALA A 354 -3.76 -15.18 8.20
C ALA A 354 -4.87 -16.26 8.22
N PRO A 355 -5.84 -16.29 7.28
CA PRO A 355 -6.85 -17.35 7.28
C PRO A 355 -6.27 -18.73 6.95
N LEU A 356 -5.26 -18.78 6.06
CA LEU A 356 -4.56 -20.02 5.75
C LEU A 356 -3.78 -20.55 6.96
N ALA A 357 -3.10 -19.66 7.69
CA ALA A 357 -2.38 -20.01 8.91
C ALA A 357 -3.33 -20.47 10.02
N ALA A 358 -4.50 -19.82 10.16
CA ALA A 358 -5.58 -20.26 11.04
C ALA A 358 -6.04 -21.67 10.68
N LEU A 359 -6.31 -21.90 9.40
CA LEU A 359 -6.78 -23.17 8.88
C LEU A 359 -5.76 -24.30 9.14
N ILE A 360 -4.48 -24.06 8.84
CA ILE A 360 -3.39 -25.04 9.09
C ILE A 360 -3.23 -25.30 10.59
N SER A 361 -3.32 -24.26 11.42
CA SER A 361 -3.24 -24.39 12.88
C SER A 361 -4.34 -25.30 13.40
N ILE A 362 -5.61 -25.00 13.08
CA ILE A 362 -6.75 -25.74 13.58
C ILE A 362 -6.68 -27.20 13.10
N TYR A 363 -6.32 -27.41 11.83
CA TYR A 363 -6.15 -28.76 11.29
C TYR A 363 -5.08 -29.57 12.05
N ARG A 364 -3.92 -28.97 12.35
CA ARG A 364 -2.80 -29.67 13.00
C ARG A 364 -3.00 -29.89 14.49
N TYR A 365 -3.46 -28.88 15.20
CA TYR A 365 -3.52 -28.86 16.66
C TYR A 365 -4.90 -29.18 17.22
N LYS A 366 -5.93 -29.31 16.36
CA LYS A 366 -7.30 -29.65 16.76
C LYS A 366 -7.87 -28.66 17.79
N SER A 367 -7.44 -27.40 17.72
CA SER A 367 -7.72 -26.36 18.71
C SER A 367 -7.91 -24.99 18.04
N THR A 368 -8.77 -24.16 18.63
CA THR A 368 -9.06 -22.79 18.17
C THR A 368 -8.12 -21.73 18.74
N GLU A 369 -7.25 -22.09 19.69
CA GLU A 369 -6.39 -21.14 20.43
C GLU A 369 -5.27 -20.51 19.60
N GLN A 370 -4.79 -21.20 18.55
CA GLN A 370 -3.83 -20.67 17.55
C GLN A 370 -2.57 -20.02 18.17
N LYS A 371 -1.97 -20.65 19.20
CA LYS A 371 -0.87 -20.09 20.00
C LYS A 371 0.49 -20.14 19.28
N GLU A 372 0.63 -21.01 18.30
CA GLU A 372 1.84 -21.22 17.54
C GLU A 372 2.16 -20.07 16.56
N SER A 373 3.45 -19.87 16.33
CA SER A 373 3.95 -18.94 15.32
C SER A 373 3.68 -19.47 13.92
N VAL A 374 3.30 -18.59 13.00
CA VAL A 374 3.08 -18.95 11.60
C VAL A 374 4.40 -19.38 10.94
N PRO A 375 4.48 -20.59 10.36
CA PRO A 375 5.70 -21.04 9.70
C PRO A 375 6.05 -20.22 8.47
N ILE A 376 7.35 -20.01 8.23
CA ILE A 376 7.85 -19.21 7.11
C ILE A 376 7.35 -19.70 5.74
N TYR A 377 7.18 -21.01 5.55
CA TYR A 377 6.72 -21.55 4.27
C TYR A 377 5.29 -21.13 3.92
N VAL A 378 4.43 -20.88 4.91
CA VAL A 378 3.06 -20.39 4.68
C VAL A 378 3.11 -18.93 4.21
N LEU A 379 4.02 -18.14 4.79
CA LEU A 379 4.26 -16.77 4.35
C LEU A 379 4.82 -16.74 2.93
N LEU A 380 5.84 -17.55 2.63
CA LEU A 380 6.43 -17.66 1.29
C LEU A 380 5.40 -18.13 0.24
N TYR A 381 4.46 -19.00 0.64
CA TYR A 381 3.35 -19.40 -0.22
C TYR A 381 2.43 -18.24 -0.58
N GLY A 382 2.06 -17.41 0.41
CA GLY A 382 1.27 -16.19 0.17
C GLY A 382 2.00 -15.20 -0.74
N VAL A 383 3.30 -14.98 -0.51
CA VAL A 383 4.14 -14.13 -1.36
C VAL A 383 4.20 -14.65 -2.79
N LEU A 384 4.40 -15.96 -2.98
CA LEU A 384 4.41 -16.56 -4.30
C LEU A 384 3.08 -16.31 -5.03
N ALA A 385 1.96 -16.49 -4.35
CA ALA A 385 0.64 -16.23 -4.92
C ALA A 385 0.46 -14.77 -5.34
N ILE A 386 0.86 -13.81 -4.49
CA ILE A 386 0.84 -12.37 -4.78
C ILE A 386 1.67 -12.06 -6.03
N CYS A 387 2.91 -12.57 -6.09
CA CYS A 387 3.77 -12.39 -7.25
C CYS A 387 3.13 -12.97 -8.52
N VAL A 388 2.57 -14.17 -8.48
CA VAL A 388 1.91 -14.77 -9.66
C VAL A 388 0.73 -13.90 -10.13
N GLY A 389 -0.11 -13.43 -9.21
CA GLY A 389 -1.24 -12.57 -9.52
C GLY A 389 -0.87 -11.23 -10.13
N LEU A 390 0.16 -10.59 -9.56
CA LEU A 390 0.78 -9.38 -10.08
C LEU A 390 1.17 -9.54 -11.56
N TRP A 391 1.91 -10.60 -11.89
CA TRP A 391 2.39 -10.83 -13.26
C TRP A 391 1.26 -11.20 -14.23
N CYS A 392 0.26 -11.97 -13.78
CA CYS A 392 -0.84 -12.42 -14.63
C CYS A 392 -1.88 -11.31 -14.89
N LEU A 393 -2.28 -10.56 -13.86
CA LEU A 393 -3.47 -9.70 -13.90
C LEU A 393 -3.21 -8.24 -13.46
N GLY A 394 -2.04 -7.92 -12.91
CA GLY A 394 -1.71 -6.57 -12.42
C GLY A 394 -1.82 -5.46 -13.48
N HIS A 395 -1.73 -5.83 -14.77
CA HIS A 395 -1.78 -4.87 -15.88
C HIS A 395 -3.16 -4.22 -16.02
N ARG A 396 -4.21 -4.85 -15.47
CA ARG A 396 -5.57 -4.34 -15.48
C ARG A 396 -5.73 -3.15 -14.52
N VAL A 397 -5.11 -3.18 -13.35
CA VAL A 397 -5.35 -2.18 -12.30
C VAL A 397 -4.28 -1.09 -12.26
N ILE A 398 -3.02 -1.42 -12.54
CA ILE A 398 -1.88 -0.50 -12.36
C ILE A 398 -2.00 0.83 -13.12
N LYS A 399 -2.64 0.81 -14.31
CA LYS A 399 -2.84 2.02 -15.12
C LYS A 399 -3.94 2.95 -14.57
N THR A 400 -4.86 2.43 -13.76
CA THR A 400 -6.08 3.15 -13.36
C THR A 400 -5.84 4.12 -12.20
N VAL A 401 -4.97 3.76 -11.24
CA VAL A 401 -4.77 4.54 -9.99
C VAL A 401 -3.84 5.75 -10.18
N GLY A 402 -2.81 5.64 -11.04
CA GLY A 402 -1.80 6.69 -11.22
C GLY A 402 -2.14 7.80 -12.22
N GLN A 403 -2.89 7.48 -13.28
CA GLN A 403 -3.15 8.44 -14.38
C GLN A 403 -4.48 9.18 -14.26
N LYS A 404 -5.45 8.63 -13.51
CA LYS A 404 -6.82 9.13 -13.54
C LYS A 404 -7.15 10.12 -12.42
N MET A 405 -6.52 10.06 -11.24
CA MET A 405 -6.93 10.86 -10.07
C MET A 405 -6.35 12.30 -10.02
N SER A 406 -5.10 12.49 -10.44
CA SER A 406 -4.41 13.77 -10.48
C SER A 406 -3.24 13.70 -11.46
N GLU A 407 -2.77 14.84 -11.98
CA GLU A 407 -1.51 14.89 -12.73
C GLU A 407 -0.30 14.74 -11.80
N ILE A 408 0.24 13.53 -11.73
CA ILE A 408 1.36 13.20 -10.84
C ILE A 408 2.68 13.40 -11.59
N ASN A 409 3.45 14.40 -11.17
CA ASN A 409 4.85 14.53 -11.56
C ASN A 409 5.76 13.77 -10.58
N PRO A 410 7.03 13.52 -10.92
CA PRO A 410 7.90 12.73 -10.06
C PRO A 410 8.13 13.29 -8.66
N ALA A 411 8.17 14.62 -8.49
CA ALA A 411 8.32 15.23 -7.17
C ALA A 411 7.10 14.96 -6.27
N SER A 412 5.88 15.11 -6.79
CA SER A 412 4.65 14.77 -6.06
C SER A 412 4.53 13.26 -5.82
N GLY A 413 4.84 12.44 -6.84
CA GLY A 413 4.81 10.97 -6.74
C GLY A 413 5.72 10.45 -5.64
N PHE A 414 6.95 10.96 -5.56
CA PHE A 414 7.90 10.70 -4.47
C PHE A 414 7.27 10.92 -3.08
N THR A 415 6.65 12.09 -2.86
CA THR A 415 6.07 12.44 -1.56
C THR A 415 4.81 11.66 -1.22
N ILE A 416 4.03 11.31 -2.24
CA ILE A 416 2.81 10.49 -2.12
C ILE A 416 3.20 9.07 -1.70
N GLU A 417 4.11 8.43 -2.44
CA GLU A 417 4.61 7.08 -2.16
C GLU A 417 5.22 7.00 -0.76
N PHE A 418 6.08 7.96 -0.41
CA PHE A 418 6.75 7.97 0.89
C PHE A 418 5.77 8.12 2.06
N GLY A 419 4.82 9.05 2.00
CA GLY A 419 3.87 9.26 3.11
C GLY A 419 2.87 8.11 3.25
N ALA A 420 2.44 7.50 2.14
CA ALA A 420 1.63 6.28 2.17
C ALA A 420 2.41 5.10 2.78
N ALA A 421 3.65 4.88 2.34
CA ALA A 421 4.52 3.80 2.81
C ALA A 421 4.85 3.93 4.31
N MET A 422 5.19 5.14 4.77
CA MET A 422 5.43 5.41 6.18
C MET A 422 4.21 5.10 7.04
N THR A 423 3.04 5.55 6.60
CA THR A 423 1.78 5.34 7.34
C THR A 423 1.46 3.86 7.43
N ALA A 424 1.61 3.12 6.32
CA ALA A 424 1.42 1.68 6.28
C ALA A 424 2.35 0.95 7.25
N LEU A 425 3.65 1.22 7.21
CA LEU A 425 4.61 0.57 8.10
C LEU A 425 4.39 0.89 9.58
N LEU A 426 4.06 2.14 9.91
CA LEU A 426 3.73 2.51 11.30
C LEU A 426 2.52 1.74 11.81
N ALA A 427 1.48 1.61 10.99
CA ALA A 427 0.29 0.85 11.35
C ALA A 427 0.59 -0.65 11.47
N SER A 428 1.35 -1.23 10.53
CA SER A 428 1.77 -2.63 10.60
C SER A 428 2.57 -2.90 11.88
N LYS A 429 3.45 -1.97 12.27
CA LYS A 429 4.28 -2.10 13.48
C LYS A 429 3.47 -2.13 14.78
N ILE A 430 2.39 -1.36 14.87
CA ILE A 430 1.47 -1.40 16.01
C ILE A 430 0.41 -2.51 15.88
N GLY A 431 0.52 -3.36 14.86
CA GLY A 431 -0.37 -4.49 14.61
C GLY A 431 -1.77 -4.08 14.15
N LEU A 432 -1.97 -2.83 13.71
CA LEU A 432 -3.26 -2.35 13.23
C LEU A 432 -3.41 -2.66 11.74
N PRO A 433 -4.41 -3.46 11.34
CA PRO A 433 -4.73 -3.65 9.93
C PRO A 433 -5.24 -2.33 9.35
N ILE A 434 -4.55 -1.84 8.33
CA ILE A 434 -5.01 -0.70 7.55
C ILE A 434 -5.07 -1.06 6.08
N SER A 435 -5.77 -0.24 5.30
CA SER A 435 -5.73 -0.33 3.85
C SER A 435 -4.60 0.52 3.28
N THR A 436 -3.67 -0.12 2.57
CA THR A 436 -2.62 0.55 1.77
C THR A 436 -3.25 1.42 0.68
N THR A 437 -4.33 0.95 0.03
CA THR A 437 -5.15 1.71 -0.92
C THR A 437 -5.64 3.04 -0.34
N HIS A 438 -6.14 3.05 0.90
CA HIS A 438 -6.60 4.28 1.56
C HIS A 438 -5.44 5.23 1.83
N CYS A 439 -4.31 4.71 2.30
CA CYS A 439 -3.11 5.51 2.54
C CYS A 439 -2.65 6.22 1.27
N LEU A 440 -2.56 5.48 0.15
CA LEU A 440 -2.17 6.07 -1.13
C LEU A 440 -3.18 7.13 -1.57
N VAL A 441 -4.47 6.83 -1.57
CA VAL A 441 -5.52 7.76 -2.01
C VAL A 441 -5.51 9.03 -1.15
N GLY A 442 -5.38 8.90 0.17
CA GLY A 442 -5.25 10.03 1.09
C GLY A 442 -4.04 10.92 0.76
N SER A 443 -2.89 10.31 0.50
CA SER A 443 -1.67 11.01 0.07
C SER A 443 -1.85 11.72 -1.27
N VAL A 444 -2.45 11.06 -2.28
CA VAL A 444 -2.73 11.65 -3.60
C VAL A 444 -3.67 12.85 -3.47
N VAL A 445 -4.75 12.72 -2.70
CA VAL A 445 -5.73 13.79 -2.49
C VAL A 445 -5.08 14.97 -1.74
N ALA A 446 -4.30 14.73 -0.70
CA ALA A 446 -3.71 15.82 0.06
C ALA A 446 -2.65 16.58 -0.77
N VAL A 447 -1.72 15.88 -1.41
CA VAL A 447 -0.68 16.50 -2.25
C VAL A 447 -1.29 17.15 -3.49
N GLY A 448 -2.28 16.50 -4.13
CA GLY A 448 -3.00 17.04 -5.27
C GLY A 448 -3.72 18.35 -4.95
N SER A 449 -4.32 18.46 -3.76
CA SER A 449 -5.01 19.68 -3.29
C SER A 449 -4.05 20.86 -3.08
N ILE A 450 -2.82 20.57 -2.66
CA ILE A 450 -1.81 21.58 -2.36
C ILE A 450 -1.13 22.06 -3.64
N ARG A 451 -0.87 21.14 -4.58
CA ARG A 451 -0.09 21.38 -5.80
C ARG A 451 -0.91 21.83 -7.01
N SER A 452 -2.02 21.16 -7.32
CA SER A 452 -2.70 21.34 -8.61
C SER A 452 -3.58 22.59 -8.65
N GLY A 453 -3.45 23.39 -9.72
CA GLY A 453 -4.38 24.48 -10.06
C GLY A 453 -5.72 23.98 -10.60
N GLU A 454 -5.72 22.84 -11.32
CA GLU A 454 -6.92 22.23 -11.93
C GLU A 454 -7.75 21.38 -10.94
N GLY A 455 -7.23 21.17 -9.72
CA GLY A 455 -7.91 20.47 -8.65
C GLY A 455 -7.97 18.95 -8.84
N ILE A 456 -8.58 18.27 -7.87
CA ILE A 456 -8.75 16.81 -7.85
C ILE A 456 -10.01 16.44 -8.58
N LYS A 457 -9.98 15.37 -9.37
CA LYS A 457 -11.18 14.79 -9.97
C LYS A 457 -12.05 14.13 -8.90
N TRP A 458 -12.88 14.93 -8.23
CA TRP A 458 -13.76 14.51 -7.12
C TRP A 458 -14.71 13.36 -7.47
N SER A 459 -15.11 13.23 -8.74
CA SER A 459 -15.92 12.11 -9.21
C SER A 459 -15.22 10.76 -9.04
N ILE A 460 -13.90 10.71 -9.29
CA ILE A 460 -13.10 9.48 -9.16
C ILE A 460 -12.88 9.15 -7.69
N PHE A 461 -12.54 10.16 -6.87
CA PHE A 461 -12.44 9.98 -5.43
C PHE A 461 -13.73 9.44 -4.83
N ARG A 462 -14.88 10.02 -5.19
CA ARG A 462 -16.21 9.53 -4.75
C ARG A 462 -16.43 8.07 -5.15
N ASN A 463 -16.10 7.68 -6.38
CA ASN A 463 -16.30 6.31 -6.85
C ASN A 463 -15.43 5.30 -6.08
N ILE A 464 -14.21 5.70 -5.67
CA ILE A 464 -13.33 4.89 -4.83
C ILE A 464 -13.90 4.76 -3.41
N VAL A 465 -14.39 5.84 -2.81
CA VAL A 465 -15.03 5.76 -1.49
C VAL A 465 -16.27 4.85 -1.53
N ILE A 466 -17.06 4.91 -2.61
CA ILE A 466 -18.17 3.97 -2.82
C ILE A 466 -17.68 2.53 -2.92
N SER A 467 -16.58 2.26 -3.65
CA SER A 467 -16.05 0.89 -3.76
C SER A 467 -15.62 0.34 -2.40
N TRP A 468 -15.07 1.17 -1.51
CA TRP A 468 -14.69 0.78 -0.14
C TRP A 468 -15.91 0.41 0.70
N VAL A 469 -16.96 1.23 0.67
CA VAL A 469 -18.21 0.96 1.40
C VAL A 469 -18.91 -0.30 0.89
N VAL A 470 -18.87 -0.55 -0.43
CA VAL A 470 -19.48 -1.73 -1.05
C VAL A 470 -18.67 -3.01 -0.81
N THR A 471 -17.34 -2.89 -0.70
CA THR A 471 -16.44 -4.05 -0.54
C THR A 471 -16.78 -4.90 0.67
N LEU A 472 -17.00 -4.27 1.84
CA LEU A 472 -17.28 -4.96 3.09
C LEU A 472 -18.57 -5.82 3.02
N PRO A 473 -19.75 -5.27 2.68
CA PRO A 473 -20.98 -6.05 2.61
C PRO A 473 -20.93 -7.10 1.50
N VAL A 474 -20.34 -6.82 0.33
CA VAL A 474 -20.30 -7.81 -0.75
C VAL A 474 -19.41 -9.00 -0.39
N ALA A 475 -18.19 -8.75 0.13
CA ALA A 475 -17.32 -9.83 0.59
C ALA A 475 -17.97 -10.64 1.73
N GLY A 476 -18.67 -9.95 2.65
CA GLY A 476 -19.43 -10.58 3.73
C GLY A 476 -20.57 -11.46 3.22
N LEU A 477 -21.37 -10.98 2.27
CA LEU A 477 -22.47 -11.75 1.69
C LEU A 477 -21.99 -12.99 0.92
N ILE A 478 -20.89 -12.85 0.15
CA ILE A 478 -20.31 -14.00 -0.56
C ILE A 478 -19.80 -15.03 0.46
N SER A 479 -19.07 -14.59 1.49
CA SER A 479 -18.56 -15.48 2.53
C SER A 479 -19.70 -16.16 3.32
N ALA A 480 -20.75 -15.42 3.68
CA ALA A 480 -21.94 -15.97 4.31
C ALA A 480 -22.63 -17.01 3.41
N GLY A 481 -22.76 -16.74 2.10
CA GLY A 481 -23.31 -17.69 1.14
C GLY A 481 -22.49 -18.97 1.03
N ILE A 482 -21.16 -18.86 0.99
CA ILE A 482 -20.25 -20.01 1.00
C ILE A 482 -20.41 -20.79 2.32
N MET A 483 -20.48 -20.10 3.45
CA MET A 483 -20.65 -20.75 4.75
C MET A 483 -22.00 -21.47 4.87
N LEU A 484 -23.08 -20.88 4.37
CA LEU A 484 -24.40 -21.53 4.33
C LEU A 484 -24.37 -22.81 3.48
N LEU A 485 -23.70 -22.76 2.33
CA LEU A 485 -23.52 -23.94 1.49
C LEU A 485 -22.70 -25.02 2.20
N ILE A 486 -21.58 -24.65 2.82
CA ILE A 486 -20.76 -25.59 3.60
C ILE A 486 -21.56 -26.17 4.75
N LYS A 487 -22.34 -25.34 5.47
CA LYS A 487 -23.21 -25.78 6.57
C LYS A 487 -24.30 -26.73 6.10
N TRP A 488 -24.76 -26.64 4.86
CA TRP A 488 -25.76 -27.56 4.32
C TRP A 488 -25.17 -28.92 3.89
N ILE A 489 -23.89 -28.93 3.47
CA ILE A 489 -23.23 -30.13 2.91
C ILE A 489 -22.40 -30.89 3.95
N ALA A 490 -21.78 -30.18 4.91
CA ALA A 490 -20.67 -30.70 5.71
C ALA A 490 -20.81 -30.50 7.24
N LEU A 491 -21.82 -29.76 7.69
CA LEU A 491 -22.25 -29.64 9.09
C LEU A 491 -23.70 -30.12 9.19
#